data_AF-A0A7N8YKR7-F1
#
_entry.id   AF-A0A7N8YKR7-F1
#
_cell.length_a   1.000
_cell.length_b   1.000
_cell.length_c   1.000
_cell.angle_alpha   90.00
_cell.angle_beta   90.00
_cell.angle_gamma   90.00
#
_symmetry.space_group_name_H-M   'P 1'
#
loop_
_entity.id
_entity.type
_entity.pdbx_description
1 polymer ?
#
loop_
_entity_poly.entity_id
_entity_poly.type
_entity_poly.pdbx_seq_one_letter_code
_entity_poly.pdbx_strand_id
1 'polypeptide(L)'
;MALTKTVIWLYSLAVLSSSAPQHETVAQNCSSQTTPLERLPEDLKVATECAEALLPAQTAQQTAALLLSTRNLEDALNRHQLKECQGAEPTKCPEAEVPDNGGLACVTVDNKRYCKPFCNHGYDFGFIRRSRLYDECSEQTGYKWDTQYTGGNKLADCNGKAVFY
;
A
#
# COMPACT_ATOMS: atom_id res chain seq x y z
N MET A 1 4.17 37.21 -80.28
CA MET A 1 5.28 37.40 -79.33
C MET A 1 4.64 37.48 -77.95
N ALA A 2 4.58 36.35 -77.24
CA ALA A 2 5.34 36.09 -75.99
C ALA A 2 4.90 37.05 -74.86
N LEU A 3 4.35 36.63 -73.72
CA LEU A 3 4.90 35.65 -72.79
C LEU A 3 3.81 35.26 -71.76
N THR A 4 3.63 33.94 -71.56
CA THR A 4 3.63 33.21 -70.26
C THR A 4 2.65 33.62 -69.13
N LYS A 5 2.02 32.74 -68.35
CA LYS A 5 2.13 31.30 -68.11
C LYS A 5 1.00 30.96 -67.10
N THR A 6 0.21 29.92 -67.37
CA THR A 6 -0.14 28.77 -66.49
C THR A 6 -0.50 29.08 -65.00
N VAL A 7 -1.57 28.59 -64.37
CA VAL A 7 -2.23 27.27 -64.44
C VAL A 7 -3.68 27.41 -63.91
N ILE A 8 -4.56 26.72 -64.63
CA ILE A 8 -5.99 26.51 -64.47
C ILE A 8 -6.18 25.26 -63.57
N TRP A 9 -7.09 25.33 -62.56
CA TRP A 9 -8.02 24.22 -62.16
C TRP A 9 -7.36 23.00 -61.44
N LEU A 10 -7.85 22.30 -60.41
CA LEU A 10 -9.14 22.11 -59.71
C LEU A 10 -8.90 21.47 -58.32
N TYR A 11 -9.82 21.78 -57.41
CA TYR A 11 -10.55 20.93 -56.45
C TYR A 11 -10.14 19.47 -56.12
N SER A 12 -10.29 19.21 -54.80
CA SER A 12 -10.71 17.98 -54.11
C SER A 12 -9.67 16.90 -53.78
N LEU A 13 -9.34 16.76 -52.49
CA LEU A 13 -9.70 15.60 -51.64
C LEU A 13 -9.08 15.75 -50.25
N ALA A 14 -9.96 15.82 -49.25
CA ALA A 14 -9.64 15.60 -47.84
C ALA A 14 -9.14 14.17 -47.65
N VAL A 15 -8.12 13.96 -46.81
CA VAL A 15 -7.88 12.75 -46.01
C VAL A 15 -6.59 12.93 -45.17
N LEU A 16 -6.70 12.58 -43.88
CA LEU A 16 -5.64 12.36 -42.87
C LEU A 16 -4.85 13.62 -42.42
N SER A 17 -4.70 13.95 -41.13
CA SER A 17 -4.62 13.10 -39.95
C SER A 17 -4.79 13.99 -38.70
N SER A 18 -5.74 13.68 -37.83
CA SER A 18 -5.72 14.15 -36.45
C SER A 18 -5.60 12.92 -35.55
N SER A 19 -4.40 12.70 -35.01
CA SER A 19 -4.21 11.83 -33.86
C SER A 19 -4.96 12.45 -32.68
N ALA A 20 -6.12 11.90 -32.34
CA ALA A 20 -6.78 12.22 -31.08
C ALA A 20 -5.94 11.60 -29.96
N PRO A 21 -5.51 12.36 -28.95
CA PRO A 21 -5.02 11.76 -27.72
C PRO A 21 -6.19 11.00 -27.10
N GLN A 22 -6.00 9.72 -26.81
CA GLN A 22 -6.91 8.96 -25.96
C GLN A 22 -6.95 9.65 -24.61
N HIS A 23 -8.00 10.44 -24.41
CA HIS A 23 -8.35 11.00 -23.11
C HIS A 23 -8.66 9.81 -22.21
N GLU A 24 -7.74 9.48 -21.29
CA GLU A 24 -8.01 8.58 -20.18
C GLU A 24 -9.20 9.16 -19.44
N THR A 25 -10.38 8.65 -19.77
CA THR A 25 -11.61 9.01 -19.10
C THR A 25 -11.58 8.20 -17.81
N VAL A 26 -10.97 8.79 -16.77
CA VAL A 26 -11.12 8.29 -15.40
C VAL A 26 -12.62 8.21 -15.15
N ALA A 27 -13.15 6.99 -15.11
CA ALA A 27 -14.56 6.73 -14.93
C ALA A 27 -14.99 7.23 -13.54
N GLN A 28 -15.44 8.48 -13.48
CA GLN A 28 -15.81 9.17 -12.24
C GLN A 28 -17.23 8.82 -11.79
N ASN A 29 -17.71 7.61 -12.15
CA ASN A 29 -19.09 7.19 -11.93
C ASN A 29 -19.17 5.72 -11.48
N CYS A 30 -18.54 5.39 -10.36
CA CYS A 30 -18.88 4.17 -9.63
C CYS A 30 -20.20 4.42 -8.89
N SER A 31 -21.32 4.17 -9.57
CA SER A 31 -22.65 4.08 -8.95
C SER A 31 -22.61 3.09 -7.78
N SER A 32 -23.31 3.41 -6.69
CA SER A 32 -23.37 2.71 -5.39
C SER A 32 -24.02 1.31 -5.43
N GLN A 33 -23.93 0.60 -6.56
CA GLN A 33 -24.36 -0.79 -6.68
C GLN A 33 -23.26 -1.72 -6.16
N THR A 34 -23.50 -2.37 -5.02
CA THR A 34 -22.60 -3.35 -4.39
C THR A 34 -22.56 -4.70 -5.12
N THR A 35 -23.50 -4.92 -6.05
CA THR A 35 -23.71 -6.18 -6.76
C THR A 35 -22.53 -6.69 -7.61
N PRO A 36 -21.62 -5.86 -8.15
CA PRO A 36 -20.43 -6.35 -8.84
C PRO A 36 -19.37 -6.88 -7.87
N LEU A 37 -19.24 -6.28 -6.68
CA LEU A 37 -18.20 -6.64 -5.72
C LEU A 37 -18.49 -7.97 -5.01
N GLU A 38 -19.77 -8.34 -4.85
CA GLU A 38 -20.17 -9.61 -4.23
C GLU A 38 -19.91 -10.84 -5.11
N ARG A 39 -19.98 -10.68 -6.43
CA ARG A 39 -19.73 -11.77 -7.41
C ARG A 39 -18.27 -11.89 -7.82
N LEU A 40 -17.53 -10.78 -7.74
CA LEU A 40 -16.14 -10.70 -8.14
C LEU A 40 -15.23 -11.79 -7.53
N PRO A 41 -15.33 -12.16 -6.24
CA PRO A 41 -14.45 -13.18 -5.66
C PRO A 41 -14.61 -14.55 -6.32
N GLU A 42 -15.84 -14.98 -6.59
CA GLU A 42 -16.12 -16.26 -7.25
C GLU A 42 -15.70 -16.24 -8.72
N ASP A 43 -15.97 -15.13 -9.43
CA ASP A 43 -15.54 -14.97 -10.82
C ASP A 43 -14.01 -14.98 -10.95
N LEU A 44 -13.30 -14.33 -10.02
CA LEU A 44 -11.84 -14.32 -9.98
C LEU A 44 -11.29 -15.71 -9.68
N LYS A 45 -11.91 -16.44 -8.75
CA LYS A 45 -11.55 -17.81 -8.39
C LYS A 45 -11.64 -18.73 -9.60
N VAL A 46 -12.77 -18.73 -10.31
CA VAL A 46 -12.96 -19.51 -11.54
C VAL A 46 -11.92 -19.12 -12.59
N ALA A 47 -11.66 -17.82 -12.77
CA ALA A 47 -10.65 -17.35 -13.72
C ALA A 47 -9.23 -17.84 -13.37
N THR A 48 -8.87 -17.91 -12.08
CA THR A 48 -7.58 -18.44 -11.63
C THR A 48 -7.47 -19.95 -11.80
N GLU A 49 -8.53 -20.70 -11.51
CA GLU A 49 -8.56 -22.16 -11.66
C GLU A 49 -8.51 -22.58 -13.15
N CYS A 50 -9.07 -21.77 -14.04
CA CYS A 50 -9.08 -22.00 -15.48
C CYS A 50 -7.94 -21.27 -16.23
N ALA A 51 -7.04 -20.58 -15.52
CA ALA A 51 -6.05 -19.69 -16.14
C ALA A 51 -5.17 -20.42 -17.17
N GLU A 52 -4.67 -21.62 -16.85
CA GLU A 52 -3.82 -22.39 -17.76
C GLU A 52 -4.51 -22.75 -19.09
N ALA A 53 -5.84 -22.91 -19.08
CA ALA A 53 -6.63 -23.20 -20.28
C ALA A 53 -7.02 -21.93 -21.06
N LEU A 54 -7.13 -20.78 -20.39
CA LEU A 54 -7.61 -19.51 -20.95
C LEU A 54 -6.49 -18.58 -21.43
N LEU A 55 -5.32 -18.65 -20.80
CA LEU A 55 -4.15 -17.83 -21.12
C LEU A 55 -3.55 -18.08 -22.53
N PRO A 56 -3.54 -19.30 -23.09
CA PRO A 56 -2.99 -19.55 -24.43
C PRO A 56 -3.73 -18.81 -25.55
N ALA A 57 -4.98 -18.39 -25.33
CA ALA A 57 -5.82 -17.71 -26.32
C ALA A 57 -5.76 -16.17 -26.21
N GLN A 58 -5.04 -15.61 -25.25
CA GLN A 58 -5.00 -14.16 -25.02
C GLN A 58 -3.89 -13.45 -25.80
N THR A 59 -4.21 -12.25 -26.27
CA THR A 59 -3.22 -11.33 -26.83
C THR A 59 -2.41 -10.66 -25.72
N ALA A 60 -1.18 -10.22 -26.04
CA ALA A 60 -0.32 -9.51 -25.08
C ALA A 60 -0.99 -8.26 -24.48
N GLN A 61 -1.82 -7.56 -25.26
CA GLN A 61 -2.56 -6.39 -24.80
C GLN A 61 -3.64 -6.75 -23.77
N GLN A 62 -4.36 -7.86 -23.98
CA GLN A 62 -5.38 -8.34 -23.02
C GLN A 62 -4.73 -8.79 -21.71
N THR A 63 -3.60 -9.49 -21.78
CA THR A 63 -2.82 -9.89 -20.60
C THR A 63 -2.36 -8.67 -19.81
N ALA A 64 -1.81 -7.65 -20.48
CA ALA A 64 -1.36 -6.42 -19.81
C ALA A 64 -2.52 -5.67 -19.15
N ALA A 65 -3.66 -5.54 -19.84
CA ALA A 65 -4.85 -4.89 -19.30
C ALA A 65 -5.41 -5.64 -18.07
N LEU A 66 -5.40 -6.97 -18.10
CA LEU A 66 -5.82 -7.80 -16.97
C LEU A 66 -4.90 -7.60 -15.76
N LEU A 67 -3.58 -7.67 -15.96
CA LEU A 67 -2.58 -7.46 -14.90
C LEU A 67 -2.68 -6.06 -14.26
N LEU A 68 -2.91 -5.03 -15.07
CA LEU A 68 -3.10 -3.67 -14.56
C LEU A 68 -4.38 -3.57 -13.73
N SER A 69 -5.47 -4.19 -14.20
CA SER A 69 -6.76 -4.15 -13.52
C SER A 69 -6.71 -4.88 -12.17
N THR A 70 -6.06 -6.05 -12.10
CA THR A 70 -5.90 -6.80 -10.85
C THR A 70 -5.02 -6.07 -9.85
N ARG A 71 -3.92 -5.46 -10.30
CA ARG A 71 -3.06 -4.62 -9.43
C ARG A 71 -3.83 -3.43 -8.86
N ASN A 72 -4.59 -2.72 -9.69
CA ASN A 72 -5.37 -1.57 -9.24
C ASN A 72 -6.46 -1.97 -8.22
N LEU A 73 -7.06 -3.16 -8.39
CA LEU A 73 -8.02 -3.71 -7.45
C LEU A 73 -7.37 -4.09 -6.12
N GLU A 74 -6.21 -4.76 -6.15
CA GLU A 74 -5.42 -5.09 -4.95
C GLU A 74 -5.08 -3.82 -4.17
N ASP A 75 -4.56 -2.80 -4.86
CA ASP A 75 -4.23 -1.52 -4.25
C ASP A 75 -5.46 -0.85 -3.61
N ALA A 76 -6.65 -0.97 -4.23
CA ALA A 76 -7.90 -0.43 -3.68
C ALA A 76 -8.38 -1.19 -2.44
N LEU A 77 -8.32 -2.54 -2.46
CA LEU A 77 -8.67 -3.39 -1.34
C LEU A 77 -7.72 -3.17 -0.15
N ASN A 78 -6.42 -3.09 -0.41
CA ASN A 78 -5.42 -2.79 0.61
C ASN A 78 -5.67 -1.42 1.25
N ARG A 79 -5.95 -0.38 0.45
CA ARG A 79 -6.34 0.94 1.00
C ARG A 79 -7.61 0.87 1.83
N HIS A 80 -8.60 0.07 1.45
CA HIS A 80 -9.82 -0.13 2.23
C HIS A 80 -9.52 -0.82 3.56
N GLN A 81 -8.73 -1.89 3.57
CA GLN A 81 -8.32 -2.56 4.81
C GLN A 81 -7.53 -1.62 5.73
N LEU A 82 -6.63 -0.80 5.18
CA LEU A 82 -5.87 0.18 5.98
C LEU A 82 -6.77 1.29 6.54
N LYS A 83 -7.89 1.63 5.89
CA LYS A 83 -8.90 2.54 6.47
C LYS A 83 -9.64 1.93 7.64
N GLU A 84 -9.95 0.64 7.60
CA GLU A 84 -10.48 -0.09 8.78
C GLU A 84 -9.47 -0.14 9.93
N CYS A 85 -8.17 -0.02 9.64
CA CYS A 85 -7.12 0.15 10.65
C CYS A 85 -7.03 1.59 11.20
N GLN A 86 -7.70 2.59 10.62
CA GLN A 86 -7.73 3.95 11.15
C GLN A 86 -8.55 3.99 12.46
N GLY A 87 -7.91 4.34 13.56
CA GLY A 87 -8.51 4.28 14.90
C GLY A 87 -8.31 2.94 15.63
N ALA A 88 -7.57 2.00 15.04
CA ALA A 88 -7.11 0.80 15.75
C ALA A 88 -6.12 1.15 16.87
N GLU A 89 -5.51 2.33 16.86
CA GLU A 89 -4.62 2.76 17.95
C GLU A 89 -5.45 3.21 19.16
N PRO A 90 -5.27 2.61 20.35
CA PRO A 90 -6.05 2.98 21.52
C PRO A 90 -5.66 4.39 21.93
N THR A 91 -6.63 5.31 21.83
CA THR A 91 -6.47 6.76 22.07
C THR A 91 -5.98 7.12 23.47
N LYS A 92 -6.11 6.17 24.41
CA LYS A 92 -5.73 6.37 25.81
C LYS A 92 -4.27 6.03 26.09
N CYS A 93 -3.62 5.24 25.21
CA CYS A 93 -2.22 4.90 25.36
C CYS A 93 -1.35 6.05 24.85
N PRO A 94 -0.35 6.49 25.62
CA PRO A 94 0.58 7.50 25.14
C PRO A 94 1.45 6.92 24.01
N GLU A 95 1.79 7.75 23.03
CA GLU A 95 2.64 7.32 21.91
C GLU A 95 3.99 6.83 22.44
N ALA A 96 4.42 5.65 21.98
CA ALA A 96 5.71 5.10 22.37
C ALA A 96 6.84 5.80 21.57
N GLU A 97 7.93 6.10 22.25
CA GLU A 97 9.09 6.73 21.63
C GLU A 97 9.89 5.70 20.84
N VAL A 98 10.18 6.02 19.59
CA VAL A 98 11.08 5.23 18.75
C VAL A 98 12.50 5.43 19.28
N PRO A 99 13.24 4.35 19.63
CA PRO A 99 14.60 4.48 20.13
C PRO A 99 15.54 5.01 19.05
N ASP A 100 16.46 5.89 19.44
CA ASP A 100 17.57 6.29 18.59
C ASP A 100 18.37 5.06 18.16
N ASN A 101 18.83 5.01 16.91
CA ASN A 101 19.55 3.85 16.35
C ASN A 101 18.78 2.52 16.45
N GLY A 102 17.46 2.59 16.42
CA GLY A 102 16.59 1.44 16.41
C GLY A 102 15.29 1.72 15.68
N GLY A 103 14.28 0.92 16.02
CA GLY A 103 12.93 1.09 15.55
C GLY A 103 11.93 0.51 16.54
N LEU A 104 10.66 0.71 16.21
CA LEU A 104 9.53 0.27 17.02
C LEU A 104 8.47 -0.34 16.13
N ALA A 105 7.99 -1.53 16.50
CA ALA A 105 6.84 -2.18 15.86
C ALA A 105 5.70 -2.26 16.86
N CYS A 106 4.56 -1.65 16.54
CA CYS A 106 3.39 -1.62 17.40
C CYS A 106 2.19 -2.28 16.72
N VAL A 107 1.36 -2.94 17.52
CA VAL A 107 0.11 -3.56 17.10
C VAL A 107 -0.94 -3.32 18.17
N THR A 108 -2.20 -3.16 17.77
CA THR A 108 -3.32 -3.17 18.71
C THR A 108 -4.16 -4.42 18.51
N VAL A 109 -4.47 -5.13 19.60
CA VAL A 109 -5.44 -6.22 19.63
C VAL A 109 -6.32 -6.04 20.86
N ASP A 110 -7.64 -6.16 20.72
CA ASP A 110 -8.61 -6.06 21.81
C ASP A 110 -8.43 -4.81 22.70
N ASN A 111 -8.21 -3.65 22.06
CA ASN A 111 -7.98 -2.36 22.74
C ASN A 111 -6.73 -2.34 23.66
N LYS A 112 -5.80 -3.29 23.46
CA LYS A 112 -4.48 -3.32 24.08
C LYS A 112 -3.43 -3.02 23.02
N ARG A 113 -2.53 -2.08 23.31
CA ARG A 113 -1.39 -1.77 22.44
C ARG A 113 -0.18 -2.55 22.91
N TYR A 114 0.45 -3.24 21.97
CA TYR A 114 1.71 -3.93 22.19
C TYR A 114 2.77 -3.29 21.31
N CYS A 115 3.91 -2.94 21.88
CA CYS A 115 5.02 -2.38 21.14
C CYS A 115 6.30 -3.16 21.42
N LYS A 116 7.07 -3.44 20.38
CA LYS A 116 8.35 -4.12 20.46
C LYS A 116 9.43 -3.23 19.86
N PRO A 117 10.37 -2.72 20.68
CA PRO A 117 11.54 -2.05 20.15
C PRO A 117 12.56 -3.04 19.60
N PHE A 118 13.41 -2.56 18.70
CA PHE A 118 14.54 -3.28 18.15
C PHE A 118 15.68 -2.29 17.87
N CYS A 119 16.92 -2.75 17.95
CA CYS A 119 18.09 -1.94 17.66
C CYS A 119 18.65 -2.25 16.26
N ASN A 120 19.18 -1.23 15.59
CA ASN A 120 19.81 -1.39 14.29
C ASN A 120 21.11 -2.19 14.39
N HIS A 121 21.61 -2.64 13.24
CA HIS A 121 22.91 -3.30 13.16
C HIS A 121 24.01 -2.43 13.79
N GLY A 122 24.86 -3.03 14.63
CA GLY A 122 25.90 -2.33 15.39
C GLY A 122 25.47 -1.78 16.75
N TYR A 123 24.17 -1.88 17.09
CA TYR A 123 23.61 -1.44 18.36
C TYR A 123 22.94 -2.61 19.10
N ASP A 124 22.87 -2.51 20.43
CA ASP A 124 22.17 -3.46 21.28
C ASP A 124 21.42 -2.73 22.39
N PHE A 125 20.48 -3.42 23.03
CA PHE A 125 19.76 -2.87 24.16
C PHE A 125 20.73 -2.53 25.29
N GLY A 126 20.60 -1.33 25.86
CA GLY A 126 21.37 -0.90 27.03
C GLY A 126 21.08 -1.69 28.31
N PHE A 127 20.19 -2.67 28.27
CA PHE A 127 19.81 -3.52 29.39
C PHE A 127 19.41 -4.92 28.92
N ILE A 128 19.50 -5.89 29.83
CA ILE A 128 19.08 -7.26 29.56
C ILE A 128 17.54 -7.33 29.61
N ARG A 129 16.88 -7.49 28.46
CA ARG A 129 15.46 -7.83 28.39
C ARG A 129 15.25 -9.30 28.77
N ARG A 130 15.05 -9.59 30.06
CA ARG A 130 14.67 -10.94 30.51
C ARG A 130 13.19 -11.18 30.18
N SER A 131 12.92 -12.10 29.26
CA SER A 131 11.61 -12.76 29.07
C SER A 131 10.42 -11.97 28.49
N ARG A 132 10.51 -10.65 28.27
CA ARG A 132 9.42 -9.87 27.65
C ARG A 132 9.68 -9.58 26.18
N LEU A 133 8.82 -10.14 25.33
CA LEU A 133 8.90 -9.99 23.88
C LEU A 133 8.41 -8.60 23.39
N TYR A 134 7.50 -7.99 24.14
CA TYR A 134 6.85 -6.70 23.87
C TYR A 134 6.49 -6.01 25.18
N ASP A 135 6.24 -4.71 25.12
CA ASP A 135 5.68 -3.88 26.18
C ASP A 135 4.18 -3.63 25.88
N GLU A 136 3.34 -3.70 26.90
CA GLU A 136 1.88 -3.54 26.83
C GLU A 136 1.44 -2.16 27.37
N CYS A 137 0.46 -1.57 26.71
CA CYS A 137 -0.37 -0.51 27.24
C CYS A 137 -1.85 -0.87 27.10
N SER A 138 -2.56 -0.93 28.23
CA SER A 138 -3.97 -1.30 28.30
C SER A 138 -4.64 -0.75 29.55
N GLU A 139 -5.93 -1.03 29.74
CA GLU A 139 -6.61 -0.73 31.00
C GLU A 139 -5.93 -1.37 32.21
N GLN A 140 -5.39 -2.58 32.05
CA GLN A 140 -4.69 -3.31 33.11
C GLN A 140 -3.41 -2.58 33.56
N THR A 141 -2.75 -1.87 32.65
CA THR A 141 -1.55 -1.08 32.96
C THR A 141 -1.90 0.36 33.34
N GLY A 142 -3.19 0.70 33.47
CA GLY A 142 -3.65 2.06 33.70
C GLY A 142 -3.34 3.00 32.55
N TYR A 143 -3.34 2.48 31.32
CA TYR A 143 -2.96 3.17 30.08
C TYR A 143 -1.54 3.77 30.13
N LYS A 144 -0.63 3.09 30.82
CA LYS A 144 0.80 3.40 30.82
C LYS A 144 1.56 2.21 30.25
N TRP A 145 2.70 2.47 29.63
CA TRP A 145 3.59 1.39 29.20
C TRP A 145 4.10 0.61 30.41
N ASP A 146 4.00 -0.71 30.38
CA ASP A 146 4.51 -1.60 31.43
C ASP A 146 6.03 -1.84 31.34
N THR A 147 6.75 -0.93 30.68
CA THR A 147 8.17 -1.00 30.38
C THR A 147 9.03 -1.28 31.62
N GLN A 148 10.10 -2.05 31.42
CA GLN A 148 11.13 -2.27 32.45
C GLN A 148 12.03 -1.04 32.67
N TYR A 149 11.99 -0.08 31.76
CA TYR A 149 12.65 1.22 31.93
C TYR A 149 11.88 2.06 32.96
N THR A 150 12.52 3.06 33.57
CA THR A 150 12.04 3.89 34.70
C THR A 150 10.84 4.81 34.36
N GLY A 151 9.77 4.24 33.79
CA GLY A 151 8.54 4.92 33.43
C GLY A 151 8.65 5.80 32.18
N GLY A 152 7.49 6.09 31.59
CA GLY A 152 7.36 6.96 30.42
C GLY A 152 7.08 6.21 29.12
N ASN A 153 7.33 6.87 28.01
CA ASN A 153 7.02 6.38 26.66
C ASN A 153 8.22 5.71 25.98
N LYS A 154 9.40 5.81 26.59
CA LYS A 154 10.63 5.23 26.10
C LYS A 154 10.74 3.76 26.50
N LEU A 155 10.67 2.89 25.49
CA LEU A 155 10.64 1.43 25.70
C LEU A 155 12.03 0.79 25.64
N ALA A 156 12.99 1.44 24.99
CA ALA A 156 14.36 0.93 24.87
C ALA A 156 15.39 2.05 24.69
N ASP A 157 16.63 1.72 25.04
CA ASP A 157 17.85 2.44 24.67
C ASP A 157 18.71 1.52 23.82
N CYS A 158 19.11 1.98 22.62
CA CYS A 158 20.01 1.25 21.74
C CYS A 158 21.41 1.88 21.81
N ASN A 159 22.31 1.19 22.50
CA ASN A 159 23.70 1.60 22.69
C ASN A 159 24.60 0.92 21.67
N GLY A 160 25.70 1.58 21.28
CA GLY A 160 26.70 0.96 20.42
C GLY A 160 27.21 -0.33 21.07
N LYS A 161 27.27 -1.42 20.30
CA LYS A 161 27.81 -2.70 20.78
C LYS A 161 29.23 -2.47 21.28
N ALA A 162 29.52 -2.85 22.53
CA ALA A 162 30.89 -2.95 22.99
C ALA A 162 31.60 -3.98 22.10
N VAL A 163 32.54 -3.51 21.27
CA VAL A 163 33.44 -4.40 20.54
C VAL A 163 34.44 -4.91 21.56
N PHE A 164 34.19 -6.10 22.12
CA PHE A 164 35.20 -6.83 22.85
C PHE A 164 36.19 -7.38 21.82
N TYR A 165 37.32 -6.71 21.65
CA TYR A 165 38.49 -7.20 20.92
C TYR A 165 39.28 -8.19 21.77
#